data_AF-A0A8D5ZJY9-F1
#
_entry.id   AF-A0A8D5ZJY9-F1
#
_cell.length_a   1.000
_cell.length_b   1.000
_cell.length_c   1.000
_cell.angle_alpha   90.00
_cell.angle_beta   90.00
_cell.angle_gamma   90.00
#
_symmetry.space_group_name_H-M   'P 1'
#
loop_
_entity.id
_entity.type
_entity.pdbx_description
1 polymer ?
#
loop_
_entity_poly.entity_id
_entity_poly.type
_entity_poly.pdbx_seq_one_letter_code
_entity_poly.pdbx_strand_id
1 'polypeptide(L)' 'MPEKKIFKACKNCRALLPPETATCPLCNSTSFSEDWNGMVIIISQDSEVGKIFGASTPWRYAITIK' A
#
# COMPACT_ATOMS: atom_id res chain seq x y z
N MET A 1 1.99 0.94 -24.53
CA MET A 1 0.66 0.90 -23.88
C MET A 1 0.92 1.09 -22.40
N PRO A 2 0.34 2.07 -21.69
CA PRO A 2 0.55 2.14 -20.25
C PRO A 2 -0.14 0.92 -19.65
N GLU A 3 0.65 0.00 -19.09
CA GLU A 3 0.14 -1.12 -18.32
C GLU A 3 -0.60 -0.55 -17.12
N LYS A 4 -1.95 -0.56 -17.19
CA LYS A 4 -2.78 -0.06 -16.11
C LYS A 4 -2.55 -0.93 -14.89
N LYS A 5 -1.85 -0.40 -13.88
CA LYS A 5 -1.53 -1.16 -12.68
C LYS A 5 -2.82 -1.53 -11.94
N ILE A 6 -2.86 -2.78 -11.48
CA ILE A 6 -3.99 -3.35 -10.73
C ILE A 6 -4.15 -2.67 -9.36
N PHE A 7 -3.12 -1.97 -8.87
CA PHE A 7 -3.14 -1.26 -7.60
C PHE A 7 -2.56 0.15 -7.70
N LYS A 8 -3.10 1.05 -6.88
CA LYS A 8 -2.49 2.33 -6.51
C LYS A 8 -1.99 2.28 -5.07
N ALA A 9 -0.92 2.99 -4.78
CA ALA A 9 -0.35 3.08 -3.44
C ALA A 9 -0.83 4.33 -2.72
N CYS A 10 -1.24 4.21 -1.47
CA CYS A 10 -1.51 5.37 -0.61
C CYS A 10 -0.18 6.07 -0.28
N LYS A 11 -0.07 7.37 -0.59
CA LYS A 11 1.16 8.14 -0.31
C LYS A 11 1.45 8.30 1.19
N ASN A 12 0.42 8.16 2.03
CA ASN A 12 0.53 8.35 3.47
C ASN A 12 0.99 7.07 4.20
N CYS A 13 0.29 5.95 4.00
CA CYS A 13 0.56 4.70 4.73
C CYS A 13 1.12 3.55 3.86
N ARG A 14 1.36 3.82 2.57
CA ARG A 14 1.90 2.85 1.58
C ARG A 14 1.01 1.67 1.24
N ALA A 15 -0.24 1.65 1.70
CA ALA A 15 -1.19 0.59 1.38
C ALA A 15 -1.48 0.54 -0.12
N LEU A 16 -1.45 -0.66 -0.69
CA LEU A 16 -1.90 -0.94 -2.04
C LEU A 16 -3.41 -1.17 -2.05
N LEU A 17 -4.09 -0.47 -2.94
CA LEU A 17 -5.54 -0.41 -3.03
C LEU A 17 -5.98 -0.52 -4.49
N PRO A 18 -7.17 -1.08 -4.77
CA PRO A 18 -7.75 -1.03 -6.11
C PRO A 18 -7.91 0.42 -6.60
N PRO A 19 -7.76 0.68 -7.91
CA PRO A 19 -7.83 2.02 -8.50
C PRO A 19 -9.12 2.79 -8.16
N GLU A 20 -10.25 2.08 -8.05
CA GLU A 20 -11.57 2.59 -7.72
C GLU A 20 -11.74 3.06 -6.25
N THR A 21 -10.77 2.77 -5.38
CA THR A 21 -10.86 3.12 -3.95
C THR A 21 -10.76 4.63 -3.76
N ALA A 22 -11.84 5.31 -3.36
CA ALA A 22 -11.84 6.76 -3.16
C ALA A 22 -11.01 7.21 -1.93
N THR A 23 -11.08 6.44 -0.84
CA THR A 23 -10.45 6.77 0.45
C THR A 23 -9.72 5.56 1.01
N CYS A 24 -8.52 5.76 1.54
CA CYS A 24 -7.72 4.69 2.12
C CYS A 24 -8.39 4.17 3.41
N PRO A 25 -8.75 2.88 3.49
CA PRO A 25 -9.39 2.32 4.68
C PRO A 25 -8.45 2.23 5.90
N LEU A 26 -7.13 2.37 5.71
CA LEU A 26 -6.16 2.26 6.80
C LEU A 26 -5.80 3.61 7.43
N CYS A 27 -5.86 4.71 6.68
CA CYS A 27 -5.43 6.03 7.19
C CYS A 27 -6.34 7.19 6.78
N ASN A 28 -7.48 6.90 6.13
CA ASN A 28 -8.44 7.90 5.64
C ASN A 28 -7.88 8.94 4.66
N SER A 29 -6.69 8.73 4.12
CA SER A 29 -6.11 9.60 3.09
C SER A 29 -6.79 9.37 1.74
N THR A 30 -6.92 10.45 0.96
CA THR A 30 -7.35 10.44 -0.46
C THR A 30 -6.18 10.64 -1.42
N SER A 31 -4.95 10.64 -0.90
CA SER A 31 -3.72 10.85 -1.67
C SER A 31 -3.09 9.52 -2.09
N PHE A 32 -3.06 9.27 -3.41
CA PHE A 32 -2.57 8.03 -4.00
C PHE A 32 -1.54 8.28 -5.10
N SER A 33 -0.70 7.27 -5.38
CA SER A 33 0.23 7.22 -6.52
C SER A 33 0.05 5.91 -7.29
N GLU A 34 0.11 6.01 -8.62
CA GLU A 34 0.22 4.84 -9.51
C GLU A 34 1.69 4.45 -9.74
N ASP A 35 2.64 5.36 -9.46
CA ASP A 35 4.06 5.05 -9.53
C ASP A 35 4.56 4.57 -8.17
N TRP A 36 4.59 3.25 -8.02
CA TRP A 36 5.15 2.55 -6.88
C TRP A 36 5.86 1.30 -7.36
N ASN A 37 6.87 0.86 -6.59
CA ASN A 37 7.69 -0.31 -6.91
C ASN A 37 7.92 -1.18 -5.67
N GLY A 38 7.90 -2.50 -5.90
CA GLY A 38 8.01 -3.53 -4.86
C GLY A 38 6.73 -3.70 -4.06
N MET A 39 6.36 -4.94 -3.76
CA MET A 39 5.18 -5.29 -2.96
C MET A 39 5.59 -6.16 -1.78
N VAL A 40 5.06 -5.84 -0.61
CA VAL A 40 5.15 -6.69 0.59
C VAL A 40 3.75 -7.00 1.05
N ILE A 41 3.49 -8.26 1.42
CA ILE A 41 2.20 -8.69 1.95
C ILE A 41 2.42 -9.09 3.41
N ILE A 42 1.83 -8.32 4.32
CA ILE A 42 1.81 -8.62 5.75
C ILE A 42 0.54 -9.42 6.03
N ILE A 43 0.71 -10.66 6.49
CA ILE A 43 -0.41 -11.57 6.75
C ILE A 43 -0.80 -11.58 8.24
N SER A 44 0.17 -11.39 9.13
CA SER A 44 -0.04 -11.37 10.58
C SER A 44 0.53 -10.10 11.20
N GLN A 45 -0.12 -9.62 12.26
CA GLN A 45 0.35 -8.50 13.08
C GLN A 45 1.65 -8.81 13.82
N ASP A 46 1.93 -10.09 14.06
CA ASP A 46 3.14 -10.51 14.77
C ASP A 46 4.38 -10.58 13.87
N SER A 47 4.22 -10.34 12.57
CA SER A 47 5.30 -10.35 11.59
C SER A 47 6.44 -9.41 11.95
N GLU A 48 7.66 -9.94 12.08
CA GLU A 48 8.87 -9.13 12.25
C GLU A 48 9.09 -8.18 11.08
N VAL A 49 8.81 -8.63 9.85
CA VAL A 49 8.87 -7.78 8.66
C VAL A 49 7.84 -6.65 8.76
N GLY A 50 6.64 -6.93 9.25
CA GLY A 50 5.61 -5.91 9.48
C GLY A 50 6.06 -4.85 10.48
N LYS A 51 6.68 -5.28 11.59
CA LYS A 51 7.25 -4.39 12.63
C LYS A 51 8.36 -3.50 12.07
N ILE A 52 9.32 -4.07 11.33
CA ILE A 52 10.40 -3.32 10.68
C ILE A 52 9.84 -2.33 9.66
N PHE A 53 8.81 -2.73 8.91
CA PHE A 53 8.16 -1.88 7.90
C PHE A 53 7.26 -0.79 8.51
N GLY A 54 6.94 -0.88 9.81
CA GLY A 54 5.99 0.01 10.48
C GLY A 54 4.52 -0.27 10.10
N ALA A 55 4.22 -1.43 9.53
CA ALA A 55 2.86 -1.86 9.22
C ALA A 55 2.26 -2.62 10.41
N SER A 56 1.29 -2.00 11.08
CA SER A 56 0.55 -2.58 12.21
C SER A 56 -0.63 -3.46 11.77
N THR A 57 -1.07 -3.33 10.52
CA THR A 57 -2.26 -4.02 10.01
C THR A 57 -1.88 -5.00 8.89
N PRO A 58 -2.41 -6.23 8.87
CA PRO A 58 -2.24 -7.14 7.76
C PRO A 58 -2.78 -6.53 6.47
N TRP A 59 -1.90 -6.23 5.52
CA TRP A 59 -2.26 -5.61 4.25
C TRP A 59 -1.14 -5.79 3.21
N ARG A 60 -1.42 -5.36 1.98
CA ARG A 60 -0.43 -5.28 0.89
C ARG A 60 0.15 -3.88 0.83
N TYR A 61 1.46 -3.72 0.92
CA TYR A 61 2.13 -2.43 0.94
C TYR A 61 3.11 -2.28 -0.22
N ALA A 62 3.26 -1.05 -0.70
CA ALA A 62 4.33 -0.68 -1.63
C ALA A 62 5.63 -0.41 -0.86
N ILE A 63 6.76 -0.94 -1.35
CA ILE A 63 8.07 -0.67 -0.73
C ILE A 63 8.50 0.77 -0.99
N THR A 64 8.35 1.22 -2.24
CA THR A 64 8.68 2.58 -2.66
C THR A 64 7.52 3.21 -3.42
N ILE A 65 7.33 4.51 -3.21
CA ILE A 65 6.32 5.33 -3.88
C ILE A 65 7.03 6.54 -4.45
N LYS A 66 6.74 6.85 -5.71
CA LYS A 66 7.18 8.06 -6.39
C LYS A 66 6.02 9.06 -6.48
#